data_AF-A0A662NW39-F1
#
_entry.id   AF-A0A662NW39-F1
#
_cell.length_a   1.000
_cell.length_b   1.000
_cell.length_c   1.000
_cell.angle_alpha   90.00
_cell.angle_beta   90.00
_cell.angle_gamma   90.00
#
_symmetry.space_group_name_H-M   'P 1'
#
loop_
_entity.id
_entity.type
_entity.pdbx_description
1 polymer ?
#
loop_
_entity_poly.entity_id
_entity_poly.type
_entity_poly.pdbx_seq_one_letter_code
_entity_poly.pdbx_strand_id
1 'polypeptide(L)'
;MSSACINVSSRDIVEHFELYFKIESSEEVFKLRSLELYIENLTLGNFSFGSIVVDDVVSPVKAFNMSEIEKGEYTLSFRVTGRIVDASNTTHRISESLSTNVKVQEGGVTIGLRIIKESENYKIKVGNIYNPPMKDEDVLLIRASVLTKDDHRELVEAIRENQRLREKLLEEFNSTGNYAYYRSYIDLSYPIRTFADLGRERELTETELKILTLTLEANNAYYSNHTPPNKSYYIVAFSNETPYDFIPKIESKFQSKLPFVYYKGRGFYPYPVTAVNWITSYFNRRD
;
A
#
# COMPACT_ATOMS: atom_id res chain seq x y z
N MET A 1 33.10 -24.72 48.64
CA MET A 1 32.89 -23.47 47.87
C MET A 1 32.63 -23.87 46.43
N SER A 2 31.39 -23.72 45.95
CA SER A 2 31.07 -23.86 44.52
C SER A 2 30.61 -22.49 44.04
N SER A 3 31.24 -21.97 42.99
CA SER A 3 30.87 -20.67 42.43
C SER A 3 29.53 -20.80 41.73
N ALA A 4 28.52 -20.08 42.22
CA ALA A 4 27.30 -19.90 41.46
C ALA A 4 27.60 -18.98 40.27
N CYS A 5 27.86 -19.56 39.11
CA CYS A 5 27.80 -18.82 37.85
C CYS A 5 26.38 -18.27 37.71
N ILE A 6 26.23 -16.98 37.99
CA ILE A 6 25.04 -16.23 37.59
C ILE A 6 25.05 -16.26 36.07
N ASN A 7 24.22 -17.14 35.49
CA ASN A 7 23.86 -17.03 34.09
C ASN A 7 23.09 -15.73 33.94
N VAL A 8 23.81 -14.66 33.60
CA VAL A 8 23.21 -13.42 33.14
C VAL A 8 22.42 -13.80 31.89
N SER A 9 21.09 -13.66 31.95
CA SER A 9 20.20 -13.93 30.83
C SER A 9 20.76 -13.26 29.57
N SER A 10 20.77 -13.99 28.46
CA SER A 10 21.12 -13.41 27.15
C SER A 10 20.25 -12.17 26.94
N ARG A 11 20.91 -11.02 26.77
CA ARG A 11 20.33 -9.68 26.88
C ARG A 11 18.99 -9.56 26.17
N ASP A 12 17.98 -9.03 26.86
CA ASP A 12 16.73 -8.53 26.28
C ASP A 12 16.95 -7.23 25.49
N ILE A 13 17.96 -7.20 24.62
CA ILE A 13 18.32 -6.04 23.80
C ILE A 13 18.02 -6.37 22.33
N VAL A 14 17.50 -5.40 21.61
CA VAL A 14 17.37 -5.40 20.14
C VAL A 14 18.57 -4.65 19.58
N GLU A 15 19.41 -5.36 18.80
CA GLU A 15 20.64 -4.81 18.18
C GLU A 15 20.36 -4.00 16.90
N HIS A 16 19.12 -4.03 16.38
CA HIS A 16 18.69 -3.23 15.24
C HIS A 16 17.18 -3.03 15.27
N PHE A 17 16.75 -1.84 15.67
CA PHE A 17 15.34 -1.43 15.73
C PHE A 17 15.08 -0.27 14.77
N GLU A 18 14.23 -0.51 13.77
CA GLU A 18 13.84 0.51 12.80
C GLU A 18 12.42 1.02 13.06
N LEU A 19 12.20 2.33 12.94
CA LEU A 19 10.89 2.96 13.04
C LEU A 19 10.50 3.54 11.68
N TYR A 20 9.36 3.14 11.14
CA TYR A 20 8.78 3.65 9.90
C TYR A 20 7.42 4.31 10.13
N PHE A 21 7.05 5.26 9.26
CA PHE A 21 5.69 5.78 9.14
C PHE A 21 5.11 5.49 7.76
N LYS A 22 3.84 5.09 7.70
CA LYS A 22 3.12 4.79 6.46
C LYS A 22 1.76 5.49 6.51
N ILE A 23 1.46 6.38 5.57
CA ILE A 23 0.07 6.87 5.37
C ILE A 23 -0.83 5.64 5.17
N GLU A 24 -2.01 5.54 5.79
CA GLU A 24 -2.89 4.37 5.60
C GLU A 24 -3.73 4.42 4.33
N SER A 25 -4.05 3.25 3.74
CA SER A 25 -4.99 3.17 2.61
C SER A 25 -6.40 3.52 3.08
N SER A 26 -6.84 4.75 2.83
CA SER A 26 -8.23 5.16 2.98
C SER A 26 -8.74 5.77 1.69
N GLU A 27 -10.06 5.72 1.47
CA GLU A 27 -10.69 6.35 0.30
C GLU A 27 -10.29 7.83 0.14
N GLU A 28 -10.02 8.50 1.26
CA GLU A 28 -9.76 9.93 1.32
C GLU A 28 -8.34 10.28 0.84
N VAL A 29 -7.37 9.38 1.06
CA VAL A 29 -6.01 9.50 0.51
C VAL A 29 -6.04 9.53 -1.03
N PHE A 30 -6.88 8.71 -1.65
CA PHE A 30 -6.99 8.63 -3.11
C PHE A 30 -7.69 9.85 -3.74
N LYS A 31 -8.45 10.61 -2.94
CA LYS A 31 -9.05 11.90 -3.33
C LYS A 31 -8.08 13.08 -3.24
N LEU A 32 -6.88 12.91 -2.68
CA LEU A 32 -5.88 13.98 -2.58
C LEU A 32 -5.20 14.25 -3.94
N ARG A 33 -4.80 15.50 -4.15
CA ARG A 33 -3.86 15.93 -5.20
C ARG A 33 -2.44 15.85 -4.69
N SER A 34 -2.15 16.44 -3.53
CA SER A 34 -0.84 16.35 -2.88
C SER A 34 -0.97 16.28 -1.37
N LEU A 35 0.06 15.70 -0.76
CA LEU A 35 0.26 15.54 0.67
C LEU A 35 1.69 15.97 0.96
N GLU A 36 1.88 16.70 2.05
CA GLU A 36 3.20 17.01 2.60
C GLU A 36 3.05 17.08 4.12
N LEU A 37 3.43 16.00 4.82
CA LEU A 37 3.40 15.93 6.29
C LEU A 37 4.81 15.99 6.85
N TYR A 38 4.95 16.67 7.97
CA TYR A 38 6.16 16.77 8.77
C TYR A 38 5.88 16.09 10.12
N ILE A 39 6.69 15.10 10.48
CA ILE A 39 6.63 14.47 11.80
C ILE A 39 7.74 15.10 12.63
N GLU A 40 7.36 15.78 13.70
CA GLU A 40 8.22 16.61 14.55
C GLU A 40 8.12 16.14 16.01
N ASN A 41 9.11 16.48 16.84
CA ASN A 41 9.14 16.14 18.27
C ASN A 41 8.89 14.65 18.53
N LEU A 42 9.43 13.78 17.68
CA LEU A 42 9.25 12.34 17.77
C LEU A 42 10.05 11.81 18.97
N THR A 43 9.37 11.15 19.91
CA THR A 43 9.99 10.53 21.08
C THR A 43 9.50 9.10 21.28
N LEU A 44 10.41 8.17 21.56
CA LEU A 44 10.11 6.78 21.93
C LEU A 44 10.63 6.55 23.36
N GLY A 45 9.74 6.57 24.35
CA GLY A 45 10.15 6.65 25.75
C GLY A 45 11.03 7.88 26.00
N ASN A 46 12.29 7.66 26.40
CA ASN A 46 13.26 8.72 26.68
C ASN A 46 14.10 9.13 25.45
N PHE A 47 13.99 8.43 24.33
CA PHE A 47 14.76 8.73 23.11
C PHE A 47 14.02 9.78 22.28
N SER A 48 14.70 10.87 21.94
CA SER A 48 14.16 11.94 21.09
C SER A 48 14.84 11.93 19.73
N PHE A 49 14.06 12.18 18.68
CA PHE A 49 14.50 12.10 17.29
C PHE A 49 14.17 13.38 16.52
N GLY A 50 14.85 13.56 15.37
CA GLY A 50 14.65 14.72 14.50
C GLY A 50 13.32 14.72 13.76
N SER A 51 13.13 15.71 12.88
CA SER A 51 11.97 15.76 11.99
C SER A 51 12.15 14.87 10.76
N ILE A 52 11.04 14.29 10.27
CA ILE A 52 10.98 13.62 8.97
C ILE A 52 9.82 14.15 8.12
N VAL A 53 9.94 14.02 6.80
CA VAL A 53 8.89 14.37 5.84
C VAL A 53 8.23 13.08 5.34
N VAL A 54 6.90 13.09 5.29
CA VAL A 54 6.06 12.04 4.67
C VAL A 54 5.20 12.72 3.61
N ASP A 55 5.72 12.71 2.39
CA ASP A 55 5.11 13.22 1.16
C ASP A 55 4.57 12.08 0.26
N ASP A 56 5.14 10.88 0.35
CA ASP A 56 4.61 9.69 -0.30
C ASP A 56 3.45 9.04 0.50
N VAL A 57 2.34 8.80 -0.19
CA VAL A 57 1.18 8.04 0.31
C VAL A 57 1.35 6.53 0.18
N VAL A 58 2.31 6.09 -0.62
CA VAL A 58 2.58 4.67 -0.93
C VAL A 58 3.60 4.07 0.03
N SER A 59 4.82 4.61 0.05
CA SER A 59 5.97 3.97 0.68
C SER A 59 6.03 4.23 2.18
N PRO A 60 6.37 3.24 3.02
CA PRO A 60 6.79 3.49 4.40
C PRO A 60 8.07 4.34 4.42
N VAL A 61 8.01 5.51 5.03
CA VAL A 61 9.16 6.39 5.22
C VAL A 61 9.91 5.94 6.48
N LYS A 62 11.19 5.62 6.34
CA LYS A 62 12.05 5.32 7.50
C LYS A 62 12.25 6.60 8.31
N ALA A 63 11.84 6.57 9.57
CA ALA A 63 12.11 7.64 10.51
C ALA A 63 13.53 7.51 11.06
N PHE A 64 13.78 6.43 11.80
CA PHE A 64 15.01 6.26 12.58
C PHE A 64 15.46 4.80 12.64
N ASN A 65 16.72 4.62 13.03
CA ASN A 65 17.33 3.34 13.37
C ASN A 65 17.99 3.47 14.75
N MET A 66 17.85 2.46 15.60
CA MET A 66 18.51 2.35 16.89
C MET A 66 19.32 1.06 16.97
N SER A 67 20.59 1.18 17.34
CA SER A 67 21.54 0.07 17.42
C SER A 67 21.44 -0.77 18.70
N GLU A 68 20.94 -0.20 19.80
CA GLU A 68 20.72 -0.93 21.05
C GLU A 68 19.51 -0.31 21.77
N ILE A 69 18.47 -1.12 22.02
CA ILE A 69 17.30 -0.74 22.84
C ILE A 69 16.75 -2.00 23.54
N GLU A 70 16.31 -1.87 24.79
CA GLU A 70 15.72 -2.99 25.53
C GLU A 70 14.37 -3.42 24.92
N LYS A 71 14.09 -4.73 24.90
CA LYS A 71 12.81 -5.29 24.48
C LYS A 71 11.75 -4.88 25.50
N GLY A 72 10.68 -4.24 25.04
CA GLY A 72 9.66 -3.69 25.93
C GLY A 72 8.54 -2.97 25.21
N GLU A 73 7.60 -2.41 25.96
CA GLU A 73 6.55 -1.53 25.44
C GLU A 73 6.89 -0.08 25.79
N TYR A 74 6.98 0.78 24.79
CA TYR A 74 7.38 2.17 24.91
C TYR A 74 6.29 3.07 24.32
N THR A 75 5.98 4.17 25.00
CA THR A 75 5.13 5.21 24.42
C THR A 75 5.91 5.98 23.36
N LEU A 76 5.43 5.91 22.12
CA LEU A 76 5.81 6.78 21.02
C LEU A 76 4.93 8.03 21.05
N SER A 77 5.50 9.23 21.05
CA SER A 77 4.78 10.51 20.93
C SER A 77 5.39 11.35 19.81
N PHE A 78 4.57 12.10 19.09
CA PHE A 78 5.01 12.96 17.99
C PHE A 78 3.96 14.01 17.63
N ARG A 79 4.39 15.04 16.91
CA ARG A 79 3.50 16.01 16.26
C ARG A 79 3.52 15.79 14.76
N VAL A 80 2.35 15.78 14.13
CA VAL A 80 2.22 15.81 12.67
C VAL A 80 1.75 17.20 12.27
N THR A 81 2.59 17.96 11.57
CA THR A 81 2.20 19.21 10.90
C THR A 81 2.21 19.00 9.39
N GLY A 82 1.62 19.90 8.59
CA GLY A 82 1.70 19.76 7.13
C GLY A 82 0.56 20.39 6.34
N ARG A 83 0.47 19.98 5.07
CA ARG A 83 -0.52 20.46 4.10
C ARG A 83 -1.11 19.29 3.30
N ILE A 84 -2.41 19.37 3.06
CA ILE A 84 -3.15 18.49 2.14
C ILE A 84 -3.81 19.37 1.08
N VAL A 85 -3.65 19.03 -0.19
CA VAL A 85 -4.44 19.62 -1.28
C VAL A 85 -5.41 18.58 -1.78
N ASP A 86 -6.71 18.87 -1.72
CA ASP A 86 -7.76 17.94 -2.12
C ASP A 86 -8.09 18.01 -3.63
N ALA A 87 -9.00 17.15 -4.09
CA ALA A 87 -9.47 17.12 -5.48
C ALA A 87 -10.02 18.47 -5.98
N SER A 88 -10.64 19.27 -5.10
CA SER A 88 -11.18 20.62 -5.39
C SER A 88 -10.10 21.69 -5.50
N ASN A 89 -8.84 21.34 -5.25
CA ASN A 89 -7.70 22.25 -5.17
C ASN A 89 -7.74 23.17 -3.92
N THR A 90 -8.47 22.76 -2.88
CA THR A 90 -8.48 23.43 -1.58
C THR A 90 -7.31 22.93 -0.73
N THR A 91 -6.59 23.86 -0.09
CA THR A 91 -5.45 23.56 0.78
C THR A 91 -5.88 23.53 2.25
N HIS A 92 -5.71 22.37 2.87
CA HIS A 92 -5.96 22.10 4.28
C HIS A 92 -4.65 22.07 5.04
N ARG A 93 -4.62 22.63 6.27
CA ARG A 93 -3.44 22.62 7.14
C ARG A 93 -3.62 21.59 8.24
N ILE A 94 -2.58 20.80 8.47
CA ILE A 94 -2.53 19.76 9.50
C ILE A 94 -1.66 20.24 10.67
N SER A 95 -2.11 19.97 11.89
CA SER A 95 -1.34 20.13 13.13
C SER A 95 -1.96 19.27 14.24
N GLU A 96 -1.59 18.01 14.29
CA GLU A 96 -2.07 17.03 15.26
C GLU A 96 -0.94 16.61 16.21
N SER A 97 -1.23 16.44 17.50
CA SER A 97 -0.32 15.81 18.46
C SER A 97 -0.81 14.39 18.73
N LEU A 98 0.05 13.40 18.49
CA LEU A 98 -0.30 11.99 18.49
C LEU A 98 0.61 11.20 19.42
N SER A 99 0.06 10.15 20.03
CA SER A 99 0.83 9.19 20.81
C SER A 99 0.23 7.79 20.69
N THR A 100 1.07 6.77 20.84
CA THR A 100 0.67 5.36 20.85
C THR A 100 1.73 4.53 21.56
N ASN A 101 1.39 3.30 21.96
CA ASN A 101 2.37 2.36 22.48
C ASN A 101 2.95 1.49 21.37
N VAL A 102 4.26 1.26 21.46
CA VAL A 102 5.06 0.50 20.50
C VAL A 102 5.79 -0.60 21.24
N LYS A 103 5.60 -1.85 20.80
CA LYS A 103 6.39 -2.97 21.26
C LYS A 103 7.72 -3.01 20.50
N VAL A 104 8.80 -2.72 21.20
CA VAL A 104 10.17 -2.82 20.69
C VAL A 104 10.56 -4.29 20.63
N GLN A 105 10.80 -4.76 19.41
CA GLN A 105 11.23 -6.11 19.09
C GLN A 105 12.12 -6.12 17.85
N GLU A 106 12.73 -7.26 17.57
CA GLU A 106 13.67 -7.45 16.47
C GLU A 106 13.04 -7.14 15.11
N GLY A 107 13.78 -6.43 14.27
CA GLY A 107 13.33 -5.93 12.97
C GLY A 107 12.71 -4.53 12.99
N GLY A 108 12.08 -4.09 14.08
CA GLY A 108 11.48 -2.74 14.19
C GLY A 108 9.95 -2.70 14.19
N VAL A 109 9.38 -1.55 13.78
CA VAL A 109 7.94 -1.26 13.68
C VAL A 109 7.59 -0.30 12.53
N THR A 110 6.40 -0.44 11.95
CA THR A 110 5.77 0.59 11.10
C THR A 110 4.50 1.14 11.74
N ILE A 111 4.39 2.46 11.82
CA ILE A 111 3.22 3.19 12.35
C ILE A 111 2.35 3.68 11.19
N GLY A 112 1.09 3.24 11.17
CA GLY A 112 0.07 3.75 10.27
C GLY A 112 -0.36 5.18 10.64
N LEU A 113 -0.48 6.06 9.64
CA LEU A 113 -1.06 7.40 9.76
C LEU A 113 -2.35 7.46 8.95
N ARG A 114 -3.49 7.40 9.64
CA ARG A 114 -4.82 7.42 9.01
C ARG A 114 -5.25 8.84 8.69
N ILE A 115 -5.36 9.16 7.41
CA ILE A 115 -6.01 10.40 6.95
C ILE A 115 -7.51 10.20 6.97
N ILE A 116 -8.21 11.08 7.69
CA ILE A 116 -9.66 11.14 7.78
C ILE A 116 -10.16 12.55 7.41
N LYS A 117 -11.36 12.65 6.84
CA LYS A 117 -12.07 13.92 6.68
C LYS A 117 -13.12 14.05 7.80
N GLU A 118 -12.98 15.08 8.63
CA GLU A 118 -13.95 15.44 9.68
C GLU A 118 -14.58 16.80 9.32
N SER A 119 -15.85 16.78 8.91
CA SER A 119 -16.53 17.93 8.30
C SER A 119 -15.75 18.46 7.09
N GLU A 120 -15.38 19.74 7.04
CA GLU A 120 -14.59 20.30 5.93
C GLU A 120 -13.07 20.20 6.09
N ASN A 121 -12.56 19.67 7.21
CA ASN A 121 -11.12 19.60 7.46
C ASN A 121 -10.61 18.15 7.40
N TYR A 122 -9.34 18.00 7.05
CA TYR A 122 -8.62 16.73 7.21
C TYR A 122 -7.95 16.66 8.59
N LYS A 123 -7.88 15.45 9.15
CA LYS A 123 -7.10 15.13 10.35
C LYS A 123 -6.25 13.88 10.13
N ILE A 124 -5.21 13.76 10.94
CA ILE A 124 -4.35 12.58 11.01
C ILE A 124 -4.59 11.89 12.36
N LYS A 125 -4.77 10.57 12.36
CA LYS A 125 -4.78 9.75 13.57
C LYS A 125 -3.77 8.61 13.44
N VAL A 126 -3.32 8.07 14.57
CA VAL A 126 -2.59 6.79 14.56
C VAL A 126 -3.54 5.70 14.06
N GLY A 127 -3.07 4.91 13.10
CA GLY A 127 -3.76 3.76 12.55
C GLY A 127 -3.22 2.45 13.14
N ASN A 128 -3.10 1.44 12.28
CA ASN A 128 -2.53 0.14 12.60
C ASN A 128 -1.02 0.23 12.90
N ILE A 129 -0.52 -0.69 13.72
CA ILE A 129 0.91 -0.82 14.05
C ILE A 129 1.37 -2.18 13.55
N TYR A 130 2.40 -2.19 12.71
CA TYR A 130 2.88 -3.39 12.03
C TYR A 130 4.26 -3.79 12.53
N ASN A 131 4.40 -5.04 12.99
CA ASN A 131 5.63 -5.62 13.52
C ASN A 131 5.85 -7.00 12.88
N PRO A 132 7.01 -7.31 12.27
CA PRO A 132 8.12 -6.40 11.95
C PRO A 132 7.78 -5.46 10.76
N PRO A 133 8.63 -4.45 10.45
CA PRO A 133 8.42 -3.50 9.36
C PRO A 133 8.87 -4.15 8.04
N MET A 134 8.05 -5.07 7.55
CA MET A 134 8.28 -5.72 6.25
C MET A 134 7.75 -4.84 5.13
N LYS A 135 8.43 -4.82 3.97
CA LYS A 135 7.86 -4.19 2.77
C LYS A 135 6.57 -4.89 2.38
N ASP A 136 5.69 -4.19 1.66
CA ASP A 136 4.41 -4.76 1.26
C ASP A 136 4.61 -6.02 0.40
N GLU A 137 5.61 -6.01 -0.47
CA GLU A 137 6.02 -7.13 -1.31
C GLU A 137 6.53 -8.32 -0.50
N ASP A 138 7.34 -8.10 0.54
CA ASP A 138 7.91 -9.18 1.38
C ASP A 138 6.80 -9.93 2.14
N VAL A 139 5.77 -9.21 2.62
CA VAL A 139 4.58 -9.84 3.23
C VAL A 139 3.89 -10.76 2.23
N LEU A 140 3.66 -10.27 1.01
CA LEU A 140 2.98 -11.04 -0.04
C LEU A 140 3.77 -12.30 -0.42
N LEU A 141 5.09 -12.19 -0.55
CA LEU A 141 5.97 -13.31 -0.89
C LEU A 141 6.00 -14.39 0.20
N ILE A 142 5.92 -14.01 1.48
CA ILE A 142 5.79 -14.98 2.58
C ILE A 142 4.42 -15.68 2.54
N ARG A 143 3.34 -14.91 2.30
CA ARG A 143 1.98 -15.48 2.16
C ARG A 143 1.80 -16.33 0.90
N ALA A 144 2.61 -16.11 -0.14
CA ALA A 144 2.61 -16.90 -1.38
C ALA A 144 2.99 -18.38 -1.19
N SER A 145 3.49 -18.79 -0.02
CA SER A 145 3.85 -20.18 0.30
C SER A 145 2.70 -21.20 0.20
N VAL A 146 1.44 -20.75 0.18
CA VAL A 146 0.25 -21.60 -0.05
C VAL A 146 -0.05 -21.89 -1.54
N LEU A 147 0.63 -21.20 -2.46
CA LEU A 147 0.42 -21.34 -3.91
C LEU A 147 1.10 -22.59 -4.48
N THR A 148 0.64 -23.03 -5.64
CA THR A 148 1.42 -23.99 -6.46
C THR A 148 2.72 -23.34 -6.94
N LYS A 149 3.70 -24.16 -7.36
CA LYS A 149 4.99 -23.65 -7.85
C LYS A 149 4.87 -22.71 -9.05
N ASP A 150 3.90 -22.96 -9.93
CA ASP A 150 3.67 -22.13 -11.12
C ASP A 150 2.93 -20.83 -10.74
N ASP A 151 1.84 -20.91 -9.96
CA ASP A 151 1.12 -19.74 -9.43
C ASP A 151 2.06 -18.81 -8.63
N HIS A 152 2.97 -19.39 -7.83
CA HIS A 152 3.99 -18.63 -7.07
C HIS A 152 4.99 -17.93 -8.00
N ARG A 153 5.42 -18.57 -9.10
CA ARG A 153 6.30 -17.93 -10.09
C ARG A 153 5.60 -16.73 -10.74
N GLU A 154 4.34 -16.91 -11.14
CA GLU A 154 3.53 -15.86 -11.76
C GLU A 154 3.34 -14.66 -10.82
N LEU A 155 3.02 -14.89 -9.54
CA LEU A 155 2.94 -13.81 -8.54
C LEU A 155 4.27 -13.08 -8.36
N VAL A 156 5.40 -13.81 -8.28
CA VAL A 156 6.74 -13.20 -8.16
C VAL A 156 7.07 -12.33 -9.37
N GLU A 157 6.77 -12.79 -10.59
CA GLU A 157 7.01 -12.05 -11.83
C GLU A 157 6.11 -10.81 -11.92
N ALA A 158 4.83 -10.93 -11.54
CA ALA A 158 3.89 -9.81 -11.50
C ALA A 158 4.27 -8.74 -10.46
N ILE A 159 4.76 -9.13 -9.28
CA ILE A 159 5.29 -8.21 -8.26
C ILE A 159 6.54 -7.48 -8.77
N ARG A 160 7.48 -8.20 -9.39
CA ARG A 160 8.73 -7.61 -9.92
C ARG A 160 8.47 -6.60 -11.02
N GLU A 161 7.60 -6.93 -11.98
CA GLU A 161 7.24 -6.00 -13.06
C GLU A 161 6.45 -4.80 -12.53
N ASN A 162 5.60 -4.99 -11.53
CA ASN A 162 4.90 -3.90 -10.86
C ASN A 162 5.88 -2.93 -10.19
N GLN A 163 6.86 -3.44 -9.45
CA GLN A 163 7.91 -2.63 -8.83
C GLN A 163 8.69 -1.82 -9.90
N ARG A 164 9.15 -2.48 -10.97
CA ARG A 164 9.89 -1.85 -12.08
C ARG A 164 9.09 -0.72 -12.73
N LEU A 165 7.79 -0.93 -12.97
CA LEU A 165 6.91 0.09 -13.53
C LEU A 165 6.70 1.26 -12.57
N ARG A 166 6.53 1.00 -11.27
CA ARG A 166 6.37 2.05 -10.24
C ARG A 166 7.61 2.92 -10.12
N GLU A 167 8.80 2.32 -10.05
CA GLU A 167 10.09 3.03 -10.02
C GLU A 167 10.22 3.95 -11.25
N LYS A 168 9.97 3.41 -12.46
CA LYS A 168 9.97 4.20 -13.69
C LYS A 168 8.97 5.37 -13.65
N LEU A 169 7.72 5.13 -13.23
CA LEU A 169 6.67 6.15 -13.22
C LEU A 169 6.92 7.24 -12.18
N LEU A 170 7.58 6.92 -11.07
CA LEU A 170 8.02 7.91 -10.09
C LEU A 170 9.18 8.76 -10.64
N GLU A 171 10.12 8.17 -11.37
CA GLU A 171 11.19 8.88 -12.08
C GLU A 171 10.64 9.82 -13.18
N GLU A 172 9.69 9.36 -13.99
CA GLU A 172 8.98 10.15 -15.01
C GLU A 172 8.20 11.31 -14.37
N PHE A 173 7.59 11.11 -13.20
CA PHE A 173 6.96 12.20 -12.44
C PHE A 173 8.00 13.22 -11.94
N ASN A 174 9.08 12.76 -11.29
CA ASN A 174 10.09 13.64 -10.71
C ASN A 174 10.83 14.47 -11.78
N SER A 175 11.00 13.94 -12.99
CA SER A 175 11.64 14.63 -14.10
C SER A 175 10.73 15.59 -14.88
N THR A 176 9.43 15.27 -15.01
CA THR A 176 8.49 16.06 -15.84
C THR A 176 7.51 16.92 -15.05
N GLY A 177 7.31 16.65 -13.76
CA GLY A 177 6.20 17.19 -12.96
C GLY A 177 4.80 16.73 -13.42
N ASN A 178 4.70 15.83 -14.40
CA ASN A 178 3.41 15.39 -14.95
C ASN A 178 2.70 14.44 -13.97
N TYR A 179 1.68 14.99 -13.31
CA TYR A 179 0.87 14.30 -12.31
C TYR A 179 0.20 13.00 -12.80
N ALA A 180 0.05 12.81 -14.12
CA ALA A 180 -0.45 11.55 -14.66
C ALA A 180 0.46 10.36 -14.31
N TYR A 181 1.79 10.53 -14.30
CA TYR A 181 2.73 9.49 -13.91
C TYR A 181 2.68 9.17 -12.42
N TYR A 182 2.61 10.21 -11.56
CA TYR A 182 2.41 10.02 -10.12
C TYR A 182 1.09 9.31 -9.80
N ARG A 183 0.03 9.60 -10.57
CA ARG A 183 -1.24 8.89 -10.44
C ARG A 183 -1.14 7.42 -10.87
N SER A 184 -0.44 7.10 -11.97
CA SER A 184 -0.14 5.70 -12.33
C SER A 184 0.68 4.98 -11.25
N TYR A 185 1.64 5.67 -10.62
CA TYR A 185 2.44 5.14 -9.51
C TYR A 185 1.54 4.79 -8.31
N ILE A 186 0.62 5.67 -7.91
CA ILE A 186 -0.39 5.38 -6.87
C ILE A 186 -1.28 4.18 -7.28
N ASP A 187 -1.82 4.20 -8.50
CA ASP A 187 -2.74 3.17 -9.01
C ASP A 187 -2.09 1.78 -9.05
N LEU A 188 -0.81 1.67 -9.46
CA LEU A 188 -0.04 0.42 -9.44
C LEU A 188 0.30 -0.06 -8.02
N SER A 189 0.44 0.86 -7.06
CA SER A 189 0.83 0.53 -5.68
C SER A 189 -0.32 -0.03 -4.87
N TYR A 190 -1.54 0.41 -5.16
CA TYR A 190 -2.71 0.11 -4.34
C TYR A 190 -3.03 -1.39 -4.20
N PRO A 191 -2.93 -2.25 -5.24
CA PRO A 191 -3.13 -3.69 -5.09
C PRO A 191 -2.10 -4.37 -4.18
N ILE A 192 -0.80 -4.19 -4.45
CA ILE A 192 0.31 -4.70 -3.62
C ILE A 192 0.04 -4.38 -2.15
N ARG A 193 -0.23 -3.09 -1.90
CA ARG A 193 -0.48 -2.59 -0.58
C ARG A 193 -1.70 -3.20 0.08
N THR A 194 -2.85 -3.18 -0.59
CA THR A 194 -4.13 -3.62 0.02
C THR A 194 -4.06 -5.08 0.45
N PHE A 195 -3.44 -5.92 -0.38
CA PHE A 195 -3.23 -7.33 -0.04
C PHE A 195 -2.13 -7.53 1.02
N ALA A 196 -1.09 -6.68 1.05
CA ALA A 196 -0.08 -6.74 2.11
C ALA A 196 -0.65 -6.31 3.48
N ASP A 197 -1.45 -5.25 3.54
CA ASP A 197 -2.12 -4.79 4.76
C ASP A 197 -3.07 -5.91 5.28
N LEU A 198 -3.86 -6.57 4.40
CA LEU A 198 -4.62 -7.79 4.73
C LEU A 198 -3.74 -8.97 5.18
N GLY A 199 -2.60 -9.18 4.52
CA GLY A 199 -1.65 -10.26 4.80
C GLY A 199 -0.87 -10.08 6.12
N ARG A 200 -0.89 -8.88 6.71
CA ARG A 200 -0.42 -8.61 8.07
C ARG A 200 -1.48 -8.92 9.12
N GLU A 201 -2.75 -8.68 8.81
CA GLU A 201 -3.88 -8.95 9.72
C GLU A 201 -4.22 -10.45 9.80
N ARG A 202 -4.10 -11.19 8.69
CA ARG A 202 -4.36 -12.65 8.63
C ARG A 202 -3.59 -13.34 7.51
N GLU A 203 -3.76 -14.65 7.40
CA GLU A 203 -3.33 -15.41 6.23
C GLU A 203 -4.20 -15.06 5.01
N LEU A 204 -3.55 -15.00 3.84
CA LEU A 204 -4.20 -14.83 2.54
C LEU A 204 -4.49 -16.21 1.95
N THR A 205 -5.69 -16.40 1.42
CA THR A 205 -6.07 -17.63 0.73
C THR A 205 -5.44 -17.73 -0.65
N GLU A 206 -5.33 -18.95 -1.18
CA GLU A 206 -4.89 -19.20 -2.57
C GLU A 206 -5.69 -18.35 -3.59
N THR A 207 -7.01 -18.27 -3.43
CA THR A 207 -7.89 -17.46 -4.29
C THR A 207 -7.58 -15.98 -4.22
N GLU A 208 -7.31 -15.43 -3.02
CA GLU A 208 -6.95 -14.02 -2.86
C GLU A 208 -5.61 -13.70 -3.52
N LEU A 209 -4.63 -14.58 -3.37
CA LEU A 209 -3.33 -14.44 -4.02
C LEU A 209 -3.45 -14.54 -5.56
N LYS A 210 -4.32 -15.41 -6.09
CA LYS A 210 -4.63 -15.48 -7.54
C LYS A 210 -5.35 -14.23 -8.05
N ILE A 211 -6.28 -13.67 -7.27
CA ILE A 211 -6.91 -12.37 -7.58
C ILE A 211 -5.85 -11.27 -7.59
N LEU A 212 -4.90 -11.27 -6.65
CA LEU A 212 -3.78 -10.32 -6.64
C LEU A 212 -2.90 -10.47 -7.90
N THR A 213 -2.44 -11.68 -8.26
CA THR A 213 -1.65 -11.91 -9.48
C THR A 213 -2.37 -11.33 -10.70
N LEU A 214 -3.63 -11.73 -10.92
CA LEU A 214 -4.46 -11.28 -12.04
C LEU A 214 -4.67 -9.75 -12.05
N THR A 215 -4.78 -9.14 -10.86
CA THR A 215 -4.87 -7.68 -10.68
C THR A 215 -3.55 -7.00 -11.06
N LEU A 216 -2.41 -7.52 -10.60
CA LEU A 216 -1.09 -6.96 -10.91
C LEU A 216 -0.79 -7.07 -12.40
N GLU A 217 -1.02 -8.22 -13.02
CA GLU A 217 -0.80 -8.42 -14.46
C GLU A 217 -1.61 -7.44 -15.32
N ALA A 218 -2.90 -7.25 -15.02
CA ALA A 218 -3.76 -6.30 -15.71
C ALA A 218 -3.27 -4.84 -15.55
N ASN A 219 -2.88 -4.44 -14.33
CA ASN A 219 -2.34 -3.10 -14.11
C ASN A 219 -0.98 -2.91 -14.80
N ASN A 220 -0.07 -3.88 -14.70
CA ASN A 220 1.24 -3.83 -15.34
C ASN A 220 1.10 -3.74 -16.87
N ALA A 221 0.21 -4.54 -17.46
CA ALA A 221 -0.09 -4.52 -18.88
C ALA A 221 -0.64 -3.17 -19.37
N TYR A 222 -1.54 -2.55 -18.60
CA TYR A 222 -2.06 -1.23 -18.92
C TYR A 222 -0.99 -0.14 -18.78
N TYR A 223 -0.40 0.00 -17.58
CA TYR A 223 0.52 1.08 -17.23
C TYR A 223 1.91 0.98 -17.86
N SER A 224 2.24 -0.15 -18.51
CA SER A 224 3.41 -0.24 -19.39
C SER A 224 3.39 0.79 -20.52
N ASN A 225 2.20 1.12 -21.05
CA ASN A 225 2.04 1.94 -22.26
C ASN A 225 1.03 3.10 -22.10
N HIS A 226 0.31 3.19 -20.98
CA HIS A 226 -0.77 4.15 -20.79
C HIS A 226 -0.63 4.95 -19.49
N THR A 227 -1.06 6.20 -19.51
CA THR A 227 -1.39 6.99 -18.31
C THR A 227 -2.81 6.68 -17.82
N PRO A 228 -3.21 7.06 -16.60
CA PRO A 228 -4.49 6.63 -16.03
C PRO A 228 -5.69 7.21 -16.79
N PRO A 229 -6.82 6.48 -16.87
CA PRO A 229 -8.04 7.01 -17.48
C PRO A 229 -8.50 8.32 -16.83
N ASN A 230 -8.90 9.30 -17.66
CA ASN A 230 -9.46 10.58 -17.18
C ASN A 230 -10.78 10.41 -16.39
N LYS A 231 -11.51 9.33 -16.61
CA LYS A 231 -12.77 9.01 -15.91
C LYS A 231 -12.47 8.32 -14.58
N SER A 232 -13.18 8.67 -13.52
CA SER A 232 -13.06 8.03 -12.20
C SER A 232 -13.38 6.52 -12.21
N TYR A 233 -14.08 6.06 -13.24
CA TYR A 233 -14.46 4.67 -13.51
C TYR A 233 -14.31 4.39 -15.01
N TYR A 234 -13.69 3.28 -15.39
CA TYR A 234 -13.51 2.88 -16.79
C TYR A 234 -13.39 1.35 -16.91
N ILE A 235 -14.09 0.73 -17.85
CA ILE A 235 -14.04 -0.72 -18.08
C ILE A 235 -13.17 -1.02 -19.30
N VAL A 236 -12.32 -2.04 -19.20
CA VAL A 236 -11.49 -2.56 -20.31
C VAL A 236 -11.51 -4.08 -20.34
N ALA A 237 -11.04 -4.67 -21.44
CA ALA A 237 -10.69 -6.08 -21.53
C ALA A 237 -9.28 -6.23 -22.12
N PHE A 238 -8.54 -7.24 -21.68
CA PHE A 238 -7.18 -7.51 -22.17
C PHE A 238 -7.15 -8.63 -23.22
N SER A 239 -8.30 -9.01 -23.78
CA SER A 239 -8.37 -10.03 -24.83
C SER A 239 -9.47 -9.76 -25.85
N ASN A 240 -9.18 -10.13 -27.10
CA ASN A 240 -10.17 -10.14 -28.18
C ASN A 240 -11.26 -11.21 -27.97
N GLU A 241 -10.99 -12.24 -27.17
CA GLU A 241 -11.94 -13.31 -26.83
C GLU A 241 -12.94 -12.95 -25.71
N THR A 242 -12.94 -11.69 -25.23
CA THR A 242 -13.96 -11.24 -24.28
C THR A 242 -15.34 -11.21 -24.98
N PRO A 243 -16.44 -11.68 -24.35
CA PRO A 243 -17.77 -11.67 -24.96
C PRO A 243 -18.45 -10.29 -24.93
N TYR A 244 -17.72 -9.23 -24.58
CA TYR A 244 -18.22 -7.88 -24.36
C TYR A 244 -17.68 -6.91 -25.42
N ASP A 245 -18.19 -6.96 -26.64
CA ASP A 245 -17.66 -6.16 -27.77
C ASP A 245 -17.76 -4.65 -27.60
N PHE A 246 -18.62 -4.17 -26.70
CA PHE A 246 -18.73 -2.74 -26.35
C PHE A 246 -17.65 -2.26 -25.36
N ILE A 247 -16.83 -3.16 -24.81
CA ILE A 247 -15.76 -2.82 -23.87
C ILE A 247 -14.45 -2.55 -24.65
N PRO A 248 -13.79 -1.40 -24.43
CA PRO A 248 -12.48 -1.10 -25.01
C PRO A 248 -11.45 -2.22 -24.75
N LYS A 249 -10.81 -2.69 -25.82
CA LYS A 249 -9.83 -3.78 -25.78
C LYS A 249 -8.43 -3.18 -25.69
N ILE A 250 -7.61 -3.66 -24.75
CA ILE A 250 -6.22 -3.23 -24.52
C ILE A 250 -5.30 -4.31 -25.08
N GLU A 251 -4.52 -3.96 -26.10
CA GLU A 251 -3.52 -4.87 -26.67
C GLU A 251 -2.34 -5.03 -25.70
N SER A 252 -2.08 -6.25 -25.27
CA SER A 252 -0.96 -6.57 -24.38
C SER A 252 -0.60 -8.07 -24.44
N LYS A 253 0.56 -8.44 -23.88
CA LYS A 253 0.93 -9.85 -23.70
C LYS A 253 0.04 -10.57 -22.68
N PHE A 254 -0.45 -9.86 -21.67
CA PHE A 254 -1.46 -10.38 -20.76
C PHE A 254 -2.79 -10.52 -21.51
N GLN A 255 -3.41 -11.68 -21.38
CA GLN A 255 -4.65 -12.03 -22.07
C GLN A 255 -5.64 -12.57 -21.04
N SER A 256 -6.77 -11.88 -20.87
CA SER A 256 -7.84 -12.32 -19.98
C SER A 256 -9.21 -12.08 -20.60
N LYS A 257 -10.09 -13.07 -20.47
CA LYS A 257 -11.48 -13.01 -20.95
C LYS A 257 -12.37 -12.20 -20.01
N LEU A 258 -11.94 -12.03 -18.76
CA LEU A 258 -12.63 -11.21 -17.76
C LEU A 258 -12.47 -9.72 -18.10
N PRO A 259 -13.54 -8.91 -17.99
CA PRO A 259 -13.42 -7.47 -18.02
C PRO A 259 -12.82 -6.96 -16.71
N PHE A 260 -12.09 -5.86 -16.78
CA PHE A 260 -11.47 -5.18 -15.65
C PHE A 260 -12.01 -3.77 -15.53
N VAL A 261 -12.18 -3.31 -14.28
CA VAL A 261 -12.60 -1.95 -13.97
C VAL A 261 -11.48 -1.19 -13.31
N TYR A 262 -11.12 -0.08 -13.93
CA TYR A 262 -10.36 0.99 -13.31
C TYR A 262 -11.20 1.73 -12.27
N TYR A 263 -10.64 1.86 -11.07
CA TYR A 263 -11.08 2.83 -10.07
C TYR A 263 -9.93 3.81 -9.81
N LYS A 264 -10.20 5.11 -9.90
CA LYS A 264 -9.17 6.15 -9.72
C LYS A 264 -8.54 6.11 -8.33
N GLY A 265 -7.22 6.08 -8.28
CA GLY A 265 -6.40 5.90 -7.08
C GLY A 265 -6.21 4.44 -6.66
N ARG A 266 -6.76 3.47 -7.42
CA ARG A 266 -6.74 2.05 -7.08
C ARG A 266 -6.27 1.14 -8.23
N GLY A 267 -6.24 1.64 -9.46
CA GLY A 267 -5.94 0.83 -10.64
C GLY A 267 -7.11 -0.06 -11.09
N PHE A 268 -6.79 -1.06 -11.92
CA PHE A 268 -7.72 -2.00 -12.53
C PHE A 268 -7.94 -3.23 -11.65
N TYR A 269 -9.19 -3.66 -11.50
CA TYR A 269 -9.57 -4.89 -10.79
C TYR A 269 -10.45 -5.79 -11.67
N PRO A 270 -10.38 -7.12 -11.52
CA PRO A 270 -11.34 -8.04 -12.14
C PRO A 270 -12.77 -7.61 -11.79
N TYR A 271 -13.61 -7.35 -12.79
CA TYR A 271 -14.93 -6.77 -12.57
C TYR A 271 -15.86 -7.79 -11.90
N PRO A 272 -16.32 -7.57 -10.64
CA PRO A 272 -17.05 -8.58 -9.87
C PRO A 272 -18.52 -8.75 -10.29
N VAL A 273 -18.87 -8.37 -11.53
CA VAL A 273 -20.24 -8.42 -12.06
C VAL A 273 -20.55 -9.79 -12.69
N THR A 274 -20.22 -10.84 -11.94
CA THR A 274 -20.76 -12.19 -12.18
C THR A 274 -22.23 -12.30 -11.76
N ALA A 275 -22.73 -11.42 -10.87
CA ALA A 275 -24.15 -11.42 -10.49
C ALA A 275 -25.04 -10.61 -11.47
N VAL A 276 -24.80 -9.30 -11.60
CA VAL A 276 -25.74 -8.41 -12.32
C VAL A 276 -25.74 -8.65 -13.84
N ASN A 277 -24.58 -8.86 -14.49
CA ASN A 277 -24.56 -9.20 -15.92
C ASN A 277 -25.17 -10.57 -16.21
N TRP A 278 -25.07 -11.53 -15.28
CA TRP A 278 -25.72 -12.84 -15.45
C TRP A 278 -27.24 -12.70 -15.32
N ILE A 279 -27.73 -11.93 -14.35
CA ILE A 279 -29.17 -11.61 -14.22
C ILE A 279 -29.68 -10.89 -15.49
N THR A 280 -28.94 -9.90 -16.01
CA THR A 280 -29.30 -9.21 -17.26
C THR A 280 -29.25 -10.14 -18.47
N SER A 281 -28.26 -11.03 -18.55
CA SER A 281 -28.15 -12.01 -19.65
C SER A 281 -29.25 -13.07 -19.60
N TYR A 282 -29.60 -13.55 -18.39
CA TYR A 282 -30.70 -14.47 -18.11
C TYR A 282 -32.04 -13.86 -18.56
N PHE A 283 -32.36 -12.65 -18.09
CA PHE A 283 -33.58 -11.96 -18.50
C PHE A 283 -33.64 -11.63 -20.01
N ASN A 284 -32.50 -11.33 -20.64
CA ASN A 284 -32.44 -11.06 -22.09
C ASN A 284 -32.56 -12.33 -22.95
N ARG A 285 -32.20 -13.51 -22.43
CA ARG A 285 -32.31 -14.79 -23.15
C ARG A 285 -33.66 -15.49 -22.93
N ARG A 286 -34.33 -15.21 -21.81
CA ARG A 286 -35.55 -15.92 -21.34
C ARG A 286 -35.31 -17.41 -21.07
N ASP A 287 -34.15 -17.71 -20.52
CA ASP A 287 -33.79 -19.02 -19.96
C ASP A 287 -34.41 -19.23 -18.56
#